data_AF-A0A3D2J9K6-F1
#
_entry.id   AF-A0A3D2J9K6-F1
#
_cell.length_a   1.000
_cell.length_b   1.000
_cell.length_c   1.000
_cell.angle_alpha   90.00
_cell.angle_beta   90.00
_cell.angle_gamma   90.00
#
_symmetry.space_group_name_H-M   'P 1'
#
loop_
_entity.id
_entity.type
_entity.pdbx_description
1 polymer ?
#
loop_
_entity_poly.entity_id
_entity_poly.type
_entity_poly.pdbx_seq_one_letter_code
_entity_poly.pdbx_strand_id
1 'polypeptide(L)' 'FYADENAAISCTGYGEDFVRLMIAKRAADFVAKGMNAREAAEAAIALLGTKATGTGGIIMVDRLGNVG' A
#
# COMPACT_ATOMS: atom_id res chain seq x y z
N PHE A 1 -3.02 -7.90 -2.70
CA PHE A 1 -1.70 -8.12 -2.10
C PHE A 1 -0.63 -7.91 -3.18
N TYR A 2 0.61 -7.65 -2.79
CA TYR A 2 1.78 -7.54 -3.68
C TYR A 2 3.05 -7.80 -2.87
N ALA A 3 4.11 -8.32 -3.49
CA ALA A 3 5.42 -8.47 -2.86
C ALA A 3 6.56 -8.41 -3.89
N ASP A 4 7.64 -7.71 -3.56
CA ASP A 4 8.89 -7.64 -4.32
C ASP A 4 10.11 -7.54 -3.38
N GLU A 5 11.28 -7.20 -3.90
CA GLU A 5 12.51 -7.01 -3.10
C GLU A 5 12.49 -5.78 -2.17
N ASN A 6 11.49 -4.92 -2.26
CA ASN A 6 11.37 -3.71 -1.46
C ASN A 6 10.39 -3.89 -0.31
N ALA A 7 9.22 -4.48 -0.58
CA ALA A 7 8.16 -4.65 0.42
C ALA A 7 7.16 -5.77 0.12
N ALA A 8 6.45 -6.23 1.15
CA ALA A 8 5.29 -7.11 1.05
C ALA A 8 4.06 -6.44 1.66
N ILE A 9 2.93 -6.50 0.96
CA ILE A 9 1.71 -5.76 1.28
C ILE A 9 0.48 -6.67 1.20
N SER A 10 -0.35 -6.64 2.24
CA SER A 10 -1.70 -7.22 2.23
C SER A 10 -2.75 -6.12 2.35
N CYS A 11 -3.89 -6.30 1.70
CA CYS A 11 -4.95 -5.30 1.62
C CYS A 11 -6.28 -5.90 2.06
N THR A 12 -7.13 -5.06 2.65
CA THR A 12 -8.52 -5.38 2.99
C THR A 12 -9.42 -4.20 2.67
N GLY A 13 -10.69 -4.46 2.35
CA GLY A 13 -11.68 -3.44 1.97
C GLY A 13 -12.40 -3.80 0.68
N TYR A 14 -12.95 -2.78 0.01
CA TYR A 14 -13.67 -2.93 -1.25
C TYR A 14 -12.72 -3.29 -2.40
N GLY A 15 -12.64 -4.58 -2.72
CA GLY A 15 -11.63 -5.14 -3.63
C GLY A 15 -11.55 -4.45 -4.99
N GLU A 16 -12.68 -4.02 -5.55
CA GLU A 16 -12.77 -3.33 -6.84
C GLU A 16 -11.97 -2.03 -6.85
N ASP A 17 -12.03 -1.24 -5.78
CA ASP A 17 -11.28 0.02 -5.66
C ASP A 17 -9.77 -0.25 -5.51
N PHE A 18 -9.40 -1.26 -4.71
CA PHE A 18 -8.00 -1.64 -4.51
C PHE A 18 -7.34 -2.16 -5.78
N VAL A 19 -8.06 -2.97 -6.57
CA VAL A 19 -7.60 -3.52 -7.85
C VAL A 19 -7.52 -2.40 -8.89
N ARG A 20 -8.57 -1.60 -9.04
CA ARG A 20 -8.63 -0.49 -10.01
C ARG A 20 -7.52 0.54 -9.80
N LEU A 21 -7.18 0.81 -8.54
CA LEU A 21 -6.13 1.79 -8.19
C LEU A 21 -4.75 1.17 -8.00
N MET A 22 -4.62 -0.17 -8.02
CA MET A 22 -3.38 -0.90 -7.77
C MET A 22 -2.71 -0.51 -6.44
N ILE A 23 -3.47 -0.38 -5.35
CA ILE A 23 -3.00 0.14 -4.07
C ILE A 23 -1.77 -0.62 -3.54
N ALA A 24 -1.81 -1.97 -3.55
CA ALA A 24 -0.71 -2.79 -3.05
C ALA A 24 0.61 -2.52 -3.81
N LYS A 25 0.54 -2.44 -5.15
CA LYS A 25 1.71 -2.18 -5.99
C LYS A 25 2.24 -0.76 -5.81
N ARG A 26 1.35 0.23 -5.69
CA ARG A 26 1.75 1.64 -5.45
C ARG A 26 2.43 1.81 -4.09
N ALA A 27 1.97 1.10 -3.05
CA ALA A 27 2.64 1.08 -1.76
C ALA A 27 4.08 0.55 -1.87
N ALA A 28 4.31 -0.54 -2.61
CA ALA A 28 5.66 -1.02 -2.91
C ALA A 28 6.50 0.01 -3.69
N ASP A 29 5.92 0.66 -4.71
CA ASP A 29 6.60 1.72 -5.47
C ASP A 29 7.04 2.90 -4.58
N PHE A 30 6.27 3.23 -3.54
CA PHE A 30 6.64 4.29 -2.60
C PHE A 30 7.86 3.91 -1.77
N VAL A 31 7.93 2.65 -1.32
CA VAL A 31 9.13 2.13 -0.65
C VAL A 31 10.33 2.15 -1.60
N ALA A 32 10.16 1.71 -2.85
CA ALA A 32 11.20 1.76 -3.86
C ALA A 32 11.71 3.20 -4.16
N LYS A 33 10.89 4.22 -3.87
CA LYS A 33 11.24 5.65 -4.00
C LYS A 33 11.85 6.25 -2.72
N GLY A 34 12.08 5.44 -1.68
CA GLY A 34 12.77 5.84 -0.46
C GLY A 34 11.87 6.16 0.73
N MET A 35 10.55 5.94 0.64
CA MET A 35 9.70 5.99 1.83
C MET A 35 9.92 4.75 2.71
N ASN A 36 9.76 4.89 4.02
CA ASN A 36 9.65 3.72 4.89
C ASN A 36 8.26 3.07 4.77
N ALA A 37 8.11 1.85 5.28
CA ALA A 37 6.84 1.11 5.21
C ALA A 37 5.63 1.90 5.72
N ARG A 38 5.78 2.65 6.82
CA ARG A 38 4.70 3.43 7.43
C ARG A 38 4.27 4.60 6.56
N GLU A 39 5.24 5.38 6.07
CA GLU A 39 4.99 6.50 5.16
C GLU A 39 4.33 6.03 3.87
N ALA A 40 4.81 4.92 3.29
CA ALA A 40 4.25 4.32 2.09
C ALA A 40 2.81 3.85 2.30
N ALA A 41 2.50 3.28 3.47
CA ALA A 41 1.15 2.84 3.81
C ALA A 41 0.17 4.02 3.90
N GLU A 42 0.56 5.08 4.60
CA GLU A 42 -0.24 6.29 4.74
C GLU A 42 -0.47 6.99 3.40
N ALA A 43 0.57 7.09 2.55
CA ALA A 43 0.46 7.65 1.21
C ALA A 43 -0.50 6.84 0.31
N ALA A 44 -0.45 5.50 0.40
CA ALA A 44 -1.32 4.63 -0.38
C ALA A 44 -2.79 4.71 0.07
N ILE A 45 -3.05 4.80 1.39
CA ILE A 45 -4.40 4.98 1.93
C ILE A 45 -4.95 6.37 1.64
N ALA A 46 -4.13 7.42 1.71
CA ALA A 46 -4.53 8.77 1.31
C ALA A 46 -4.95 8.78 -0.17
N LEU A 47 -4.17 8.15 -1.05
CA LEU A 47 -4.52 8.02 -2.46
C LEU A 47 -5.86 7.27 -2.65
N LEU A 48 -6.08 6.16 -1.94
CA LEU A 48 -7.36 5.45 -1.95
C LEU A 48 -8.51 6.40 -1.57
N GLY A 49 -8.38 7.13 -0.46
CA GLY A 49 -9.40 8.07 0.01
C GLY A 49 -9.73 9.21 -0.97
N THR A 50 -8.79 9.61 -1.83
CA THR A 50 -9.08 10.63 -2.87
C THR A 50 -9.88 10.11 -4.07
N LYS A 51 -9.95 8.79 -4.29
CA LYS A 51 -10.46 8.19 -5.54
C LYS A 51 -11.46 7.05 -5.37
N ALA A 52 -11.60 6.53 -4.15
CA ALA A 52 -12.51 5.46 -3.80
C ALA A 52 -13.70 6.00 -3.02
N THR A 53 -14.85 5.36 -3.20
CA THR A 53 -16.02 5.55 -2.35
C THR A 53 -16.05 4.55 -1.20
N GLY A 54 -15.33 3.43 -1.34
CA GLY A 54 -15.19 2.39 -0.32
C GLY A 54 -14.13 2.69 0.72
N THR A 55 -14.18 1.95 1.83
CA THR A 55 -13.17 1.96 2.91
C THR A 55 -12.25 0.75 2.84
N GLY A 56 -11.09 0.85 3.48
CA GLY A 56 -10.18 -0.27 3.57
C GLY A 56 -8.87 0.10 4.26
N GLY A 57 -7.97 -0.87 4.31
CA GLY A 57 -6.69 -0.76 4.96
C GLY A 57 -5.65 -1.62 4.28
N ILE A 58 -4.39 -1.34 4.59
CA ILE A 58 -3.26 -2.18 4.21
C ILE A 58 -2.41 -2.45 5.45
N ILE A 59 -1.71 -3.57 5.41
CA ILE A 59 -0.56 -3.83 6.26
C ILE A 59 0.63 -4.10 5.34
N MET A 60 1.81 -3.63 5.72
CA MET A 60 3.01 -3.91 4.97
C MET A 60 4.27 -4.00 5.81
N VAL A 61 5.29 -4.64 5.24
CA VAL A 61 6.64 -4.72 5.78
C VAL A 61 7.64 -4.42 4.66
N ASP A 62 8.65 -3.58 4.94
CA ASP A 62 9.75 -3.33 4.01
C ASP A 62 10.93 -4.30 4.21
N ARG A 63 11.91 -4.29 3.31
CA ARG A 63 13.08 -5.19 3.38
C ARG A 63 13.98 -4.97 4.61
N LEU A 64 13.84 -3.85 5.31
CA LEU A 64 14.55 -3.60 6.57
C LEU A 64 13.77 -4.11 7.79
N GLY A 65 12.55 -4.63 7.59
CA GLY A 65 11.67 -5.11 8.64
C GLY A 65 10.82 -4.02 9.28
N ASN A 66 10.80 -2.79 8.73
CA ASN A 66 9.88 -1.77 9.24
C ASN A 66 8.45 -2.12 8.81
N VAL A 67 7.49 -1.85 9.69
CA VAL A 67 6.06 -2.15 9.46
C VAL A 67 5.26 -0.88 9.21
N GLY A 68 4.20 -1.00 8.42
CA GLY A 68 3.34 0.11 8.01
C GLY A 68 1.87 -0.24 7.98
#